data_AF-A0A3M8D649-F1
#
_entry.id   AF-A0A3M8D649-F1
#
_cell.length_a   1.000
_cell.length_b   1.000
_cell.length_c   1.000
_cell.angle_alpha   90.00
_cell.angle_beta   90.00
_cell.angle_gamma   90.00
#
_symmetry.space_group_name_H-M   'P 1'
#
loop_
_entity.id
_entity.type
_entity.pdbx_description
1 polymer ?
#
loop_
_entity_poly.entity_id
_entity_poly.type
_entity_poly.pdbx_seq_one_letter_code
_entity_poly.pdbx_strand_id
1 'polypeptide(L)'
;MSLKHVMEMFDLLDSSTASGEAIKQYFADRGFTNVVVQTVEGDKGSTDFIKVTVPGKNGKSNGGTAPTLGIVGRLGGLGARPEQIGFVSDGDGALACLAAAAKLVEMQQRGDALAGDVILTTHVCPDAPTQPHDPVPFMDSPVDILTMNKYEVVTEMDAILSIDTTKGNQVVNHNGFALSPTVKEGYILRISNDLLDLMKQTTGKMPVTFPVTTQDITPYGNDLYHLNSILQPCVATNSPVVGVAITTSVPVAGCATGATHLIDVEQTVRFVIEAAKWYGVNKCSFYDEQEFERIVSLYGTMNHLQTLDGKVKVQ
;
A
#
# COMPACT_ATOMS: atom_id res chain seq x y z
N MET A 1 21.26 0.27 -1.30
CA MET A 1 20.64 0.89 -0.10
C MET A 1 19.21 1.30 -0.47
N SER A 2 18.25 1.33 0.45
CA SER A 2 16.86 1.68 0.11
C SER A 2 16.73 3.10 -0.44
N LEU A 3 17.47 4.07 0.12
CA LEU A 3 17.47 5.46 -0.35
C LEU A 3 17.83 5.59 -1.84
N LYS A 4 18.79 4.80 -2.34
CA LYS A 4 19.17 4.78 -3.75
C LYS A 4 17.95 4.47 -4.63
N HIS A 5 17.17 3.44 -4.28
CA HIS A 5 16.01 3.05 -5.08
C HIS A 5 14.84 4.02 -4.93
N VAL A 6 14.71 4.67 -3.78
CA VAL A 6 13.76 5.78 -3.61
C VAL A 6 14.14 6.92 -4.57
N MET A 7 15.41 7.32 -4.62
CA MET A 7 15.87 8.37 -5.54
C MET A 7 15.69 7.98 -7.01
N GLU A 8 16.08 6.76 -7.39
CA GLU A 8 15.93 6.24 -8.76
C GLU A 8 14.46 6.16 -9.20
N MET A 9 13.56 5.68 -8.33
CA MET A 9 12.13 5.67 -8.64
C MET A 9 11.52 7.05 -8.64
N PHE A 10 11.93 7.93 -7.73
CA PHE A 10 11.39 9.28 -7.70
C PHE A 10 11.73 10.04 -8.98
N ASP A 11 12.98 9.95 -9.45
CA ASP A 11 13.41 10.55 -10.72
C ASP A 11 12.63 10.01 -11.93
N LEU A 12 12.29 8.72 -11.92
CA LEU A 12 11.50 8.09 -12.98
C LEU A 12 10.01 8.50 -12.93
N LEU A 13 9.44 8.63 -11.72
CA LEU A 13 8.02 8.92 -11.51
C LEU A 13 7.69 10.41 -11.54
N ASP A 14 8.64 11.30 -11.23
CA ASP A 14 8.49 12.76 -11.34
C ASP A 14 8.61 13.23 -12.80
N SER A 15 7.70 12.72 -13.63
CA SER A 15 7.64 13.04 -15.05
C SER A 15 6.19 13.09 -15.50
N SER A 16 5.88 14.05 -16.39
CA SER A 16 4.58 14.09 -17.06
C SER A 16 4.36 12.91 -18.01
N THR A 17 5.41 12.16 -18.33
CA THR A 17 5.36 10.95 -19.18
C THR A 17 5.62 9.67 -18.39
N ALA A 18 5.53 9.71 -17.05
CA ALA A 18 5.63 8.52 -16.24
C ALA A 18 4.54 7.52 -16.67
N SER A 19 4.94 6.26 -16.89
CA SER A 19 4.04 5.20 -17.38
C SER A 19 4.45 3.85 -16.83
N GLY A 20 3.52 2.90 -16.85
CA GLY A 20 3.80 1.51 -16.47
C GLY A 20 4.87 0.88 -17.36
N GLU A 21 4.91 1.23 -18.64
CA GLU A 21 5.95 0.72 -19.55
C GLU A 21 7.35 1.26 -19.19
N ALA A 22 7.46 2.52 -18.77
CA ALA A 22 8.74 3.07 -18.29
C ALA A 22 9.24 2.33 -17.05
N ILE A 23 8.33 2.00 -16.12
CA ILE A 23 8.65 1.18 -14.93
C ILE A 23 9.05 -0.24 -15.33
N LYS A 24 8.31 -0.88 -16.24
CA LYS A 24 8.63 -2.22 -16.73
C LYS A 24 10.01 -2.26 -17.39
N GLN A 25 10.33 -1.26 -18.21
CA GLN A 25 11.65 -1.12 -18.84
C GLN A 25 12.75 -0.96 -17.79
N TYR A 26 12.52 -0.15 -16.74
CA TYR A 26 13.46 0.01 -15.64
C TYR A 26 13.85 -1.32 -14.98
N PHE A 27 12.89 -2.24 -14.79
CA PHE A 27 13.15 -3.58 -14.26
C PHE A 27 13.81 -4.50 -15.31
N ALA A 28 13.38 -4.42 -16.57
CA ALA A 28 13.93 -5.21 -17.66
C ALA A 28 15.43 -4.90 -17.90
N ASP A 29 15.84 -3.63 -17.83
CA ASP A 29 17.23 -3.19 -17.92
C ASP A 29 18.11 -3.77 -16.81
N ARG A 30 17.49 -4.18 -15.70
CA ARG A 30 18.13 -4.87 -14.58
C ARG A 30 17.99 -6.38 -14.66
N GLY A 31 17.50 -6.93 -15.78
CA GLY A 31 17.33 -8.36 -15.99
C GLY A 31 16.16 -8.98 -15.22
N PHE A 32 15.18 -8.19 -14.79
CA PHE A 32 14.00 -8.67 -14.09
C PHE A 32 12.73 -8.47 -14.93
N THR A 33 12.01 -9.55 -15.21
CA THR A 33 10.90 -9.56 -16.17
C THR A 33 9.54 -9.91 -15.56
N ASN A 34 9.48 -10.25 -14.28
CA ASN A 34 8.22 -10.59 -13.60
C ASN A 34 7.45 -9.32 -13.17
N VAL A 35 7.17 -8.49 -14.16
CA VAL A 35 6.47 -7.21 -14.06
C VAL A 35 5.33 -7.24 -15.08
N VAL A 36 4.11 -7.17 -14.57
CA VAL A 36 2.90 -7.08 -15.39
C VAL A 36 2.42 -5.63 -15.35
N VAL A 37 2.11 -5.09 -16.52
CA VAL A 37 1.52 -3.76 -16.70
C VAL A 37 0.20 -3.93 -17.40
N GLN A 38 -0.84 -3.27 -16.89
CA GLN A 38 -2.15 -3.24 -17.50
C GLN A 38 -2.73 -1.82 -17.45
N THR A 39 -2.88 -1.20 -18.62
CA THR A 39 -3.60 0.06 -18.77
C THR A 39 -5.10 -0.19 -18.60
N VAL A 40 -5.75 0.64 -17.79
CA VAL A 40 -7.18 0.61 -17.55
C VAL A 40 -7.74 2.01 -17.81
N GLU A 41 -8.78 2.08 -18.62
CA GLU A 41 -9.52 3.31 -18.92
C GLU A 41 -10.66 3.48 -17.91
N GLY A 42 -10.87 4.70 -17.45
CA GLY A 42 -12.03 5.12 -16.67
C GLY A 42 -12.59 6.44 -17.19
N ASP A 43 -13.68 6.91 -16.58
CA ASP A 43 -14.42 8.07 -17.09
C ASP A 43 -13.62 9.38 -17.07
N LYS A 44 -12.55 9.45 -16.25
CA LYS A 44 -11.72 10.65 -16.03
C LYS A 44 -10.32 10.54 -16.62
N GLY A 45 -10.01 9.47 -17.36
CA GLY A 45 -8.68 9.26 -17.95
C GLY A 45 -8.29 7.79 -17.95
N SER A 46 -7.00 7.51 -17.90
CA SER A 46 -6.48 6.15 -17.78
C SER A 46 -5.36 6.06 -16.75
N THR A 47 -5.08 4.85 -16.31
CA THR A 47 -3.95 4.57 -15.42
C THR A 47 -3.32 3.22 -15.76
N ASP A 48 -2.02 3.11 -15.52
CA ASP A 48 -1.30 1.85 -15.68
C ASP A 48 -1.18 1.13 -14.34
N PHE A 49 -1.88 0.01 -14.17
CA PHE A 49 -1.67 -0.88 -13.03
C PHE A 49 -0.39 -1.70 -13.22
N ILE A 50 0.39 -1.81 -12.16
CA ILE A 50 1.66 -2.52 -12.14
C ILE A 50 1.60 -3.59 -11.07
N LYS A 51 1.98 -4.82 -11.43
CA LYS A 51 2.23 -5.90 -10.50
C LYS A 51 3.66 -6.42 -10.67
N VAL A 52 4.44 -6.36 -9.60
CA VAL A 52 5.80 -6.93 -9.51
C VAL A 52 5.75 -8.13 -8.56
N THR A 53 6.13 -9.31 -9.05
CA THR A 53 6.18 -10.52 -8.21
C THR A 53 7.62 -10.95 -8.01
N VAL A 54 8.15 -10.74 -6.80
CA VAL A 54 9.50 -11.17 -6.41
C VAL A 54 9.40 -12.56 -5.75
N PRO A 55 9.86 -13.63 -6.42
CA PRO A 55 9.68 -14.99 -5.91
C PRO A 55 10.62 -15.29 -4.74
N GLY A 56 10.09 -15.92 -3.70
CA GLY A 56 10.84 -16.41 -2.54
C GLY A 56 11.46 -17.78 -2.77
N LYS A 57 12.52 -18.11 -2.02
CA LYS A 57 13.20 -19.42 -2.11
C LYS A 57 12.26 -20.58 -1.78
N ASN A 58 11.34 -20.37 -0.83
CA ASN A 58 10.34 -21.34 -0.38
C ASN A 58 8.91 -20.82 -0.61
N GLY A 59 8.74 -19.82 -1.48
CA GLY A 59 7.46 -19.20 -1.77
C GLY A 59 6.54 -20.09 -2.61
N LYS A 60 5.26 -19.79 -2.59
CA LYS A 60 4.21 -20.54 -3.28
C LYS A 60 4.42 -20.55 -4.80
N SER A 61 4.97 -19.48 -5.38
CA SER A 61 5.28 -19.41 -6.81
C SER A 61 6.34 -20.43 -7.25
N ASN A 62 7.14 -20.93 -6.30
CA ASN A 62 8.14 -21.98 -6.51
C ASN A 62 7.69 -23.34 -5.95
N GLY A 63 6.40 -23.51 -5.64
CA GLY A 63 5.84 -24.75 -5.08
C GLY A 63 6.14 -24.97 -3.60
N GLY A 64 6.65 -23.95 -2.89
CA GLY A 64 6.86 -23.98 -1.45
C GLY A 64 5.61 -23.58 -0.66
N THR A 65 5.79 -23.36 0.65
CA THR A 65 4.69 -23.09 1.60
C THR A 65 4.89 -21.82 2.41
N ALA A 66 5.99 -21.09 2.21
CA ALA A 66 6.20 -19.81 2.87
C ALA A 66 5.10 -18.81 2.47
N PRO A 67 4.55 -18.04 3.43
CA PRO A 67 3.44 -17.15 3.14
C PRO A 67 3.90 -15.97 2.27
N THR A 68 2.97 -15.47 1.46
CA THR A 68 3.19 -14.41 0.49
C THR A 68 2.72 -13.08 1.06
N LEU A 69 3.62 -12.10 1.17
CA LEU A 69 3.25 -10.75 1.59
C LEU A 69 2.85 -9.90 0.38
N GLY A 70 1.67 -9.27 0.46
CA GLY A 70 1.26 -8.19 -0.42
C GLY A 70 1.75 -6.83 0.09
N ILE A 71 2.32 -6.02 -0.80
CA ILE A 71 2.63 -4.61 -0.55
C ILE A 71 1.89 -3.79 -1.60
N VAL A 72 0.90 -3.02 -1.16
CA VAL A 72 0.06 -2.22 -2.06
C VAL A 72 0.43 -0.75 -1.88
N GLY A 73 0.85 -0.07 -2.95
CA GLY A 73 1.01 1.38 -3.00
C GLY A 73 -0.29 2.03 -3.42
N ARG A 74 -0.94 2.76 -2.51
CA ARG A 74 -2.20 3.48 -2.71
C ARG A 74 -1.95 4.95 -2.98
N LEU A 75 -2.76 5.50 -3.88
CA LEU A 75 -2.77 6.88 -4.33
C LEU A 75 -4.03 7.12 -5.19
N GLY A 76 -4.39 8.37 -5.41
CA GLY A 76 -5.18 8.84 -6.55
C GLY A 76 -4.31 9.12 -7.79
N GLY A 77 -3.09 9.64 -7.63
CA GLY A 77 -2.15 9.81 -8.74
C GLY A 77 -0.78 10.39 -8.38
N LEU A 78 0.16 10.30 -9.33
CA LEU A 78 1.55 10.78 -9.18
C LEU A 78 1.69 12.28 -9.47
N GLY A 79 0.73 12.84 -10.20
CA GLY A 79 0.65 14.28 -10.48
C GLY A 79 -0.79 14.70 -10.73
N ALA A 80 -1.05 16.01 -10.62
CA ALA A 80 -2.33 16.63 -10.94
C ALA A 80 -2.16 17.63 -12.08
N ARG A 81 -1.51 17.20 -13.17
CA ARG A 81 -1.18 18.06 -14.31
C ARG A 81 -2.42 18.26 -15.21
N PRO A 82 -2.57 19.43 -15.84
CA PRO A 82 -1.67 20.58 -15.83
C PRO A 82 -1.81 21.52 -14.61
N GLU A 83 -2.80 21.32 -13.74
CA GLU A 83 -3.14 22.23 -12.63
C GLU A 83 -2.02 22.35 -11.59
N GLN A 84 -1.32 21.26 -11.30
CA GLN A 84 -0.14 21.19 -10.43
C GLN A 84 1.02 20.53 -11.20
N ILE A 85 2.07 21.29 -11.46
CA ILE A 85 3.24 20.82 -12.21
C ILE A 85 4.24 20.19 -11.24
N GLY A 86 4.49 18.90 -11.41
CA GLY A 86 5.47 18.13 -10.64
C GLY A 86 4.85 16.92 -9.96
N PHE A 87 5.68 16.11 -9.31
CA PHE A 87 5.23 15.03 -8.45
C PHE A 87 4.45 15.58 -7.26
N VAL A 88 3.27 15.01 -7.01
CA VAL A 88 2.39 15.43 -5.91
C VAL A 88 2.55 14.51 -4.71
N SER A 89 2.25 15.02 -3.52
CA SER A 89 2.42 14.28 -2.26
C SER A 89 1.78 12.90 -2.28
N ASP A 90 0.62 12.77 -2.91
CA ASP A 90 -0.17 11.56 -2.94
C ASP A 90 0.57 10.36 -3.55
N GLY A 91 1.53 10.62 -4.45
CA GLY A 91 2.34 9.60 -5.10
C GLY A 91 3.31 8.84 -4.18
N ASP A 92 3.52 9.25 -2.92
CA ASP A 92 4.50 8.62 -2.03
C ASP A 92 4.22 7.11 -1.80
N GLY A 93 2.95 6.69 -1.82
CA GLY A 93 2.56 5.28 -1.70
C GLY A 93 3.08 4.42 -2.87
N ALA A 94 2.87 4.88 -4.11
CA ALA A 94 3.41 4.22 -5.30
C ALA A 94 4.94 4.24 -5.33
N LEU A 95 5.53 5.38 -4.96
CA LEU A 95 6.99 5.53 -4.87
C LEU A 95 7.60 4.53 -3.89
N ALA A 96 7.05 4.42 -2.68
CA ALA A 96 7.52 3.47 -1.68
C ALA A 96 7.35 2.01 -2.17
N CYS A 97 6.20 1.68 -2.75
CA CYS A 97 5.93 0.34 -3.28
C CYS A 97 6.94 -0.06 -4.37
N LEU A 98 7.14 0.78 -5.39
CA LEU A 98 8.05 0.49 -6.50
C LEU A 98 9.52 0.52 -6.08
N ALA A 99 9.90 1.41 -5.15
CA ALA A 99 11.24 1.42 -4.58
C ALA A 99 11.54 0.15 -3.76
N ALA A 100 10.54 -0.36 -3.03
CA ALA A 100 10.65 -1.63 -2.32
C ALA A 100 10.83 -2.80 -3.31
N ALA A 101 10.05 -2.82 -4.40
CA ALA A 101 10.20 -3.81 -5.47
C ALA A 101 11.62 -3.78 -6.06
N ALA A 102 12.11 -2.60 -6.45
CA ALA A 102 13.45 -2.43 -6.99
C ALA A 102 14.54 -2.91 -6.01
N LYS A 103 14.40 -2.60 -4.71
CA LYS A 103 15.35 -3.04 -3.69
C LYS A 103 15.34 -4.56 -3.51
N LEU A 104 14.17 -5.18 -3.48
CA LEU A 104 13.98 -6.63 -3.33
C LEU A 104 14.57 -7.39 -4.53
N VAL A 105 14.33 -6.90 -5.75
CA VAL A 105 14.95 -7.44 -6.97
C VAL A 105 16.48 -7.36 -6.89
N GLU A 106 17.04 -6.19 -6.51
CA GLU A 106 18.50 -6.03 -6.35
C GLU A 106 19.05 -6.98 -5.27
N MET A 107 18.31 -7.21 -4.17
CA MET A 107 18.70 -8.17 -3.13
C MET A 107 18.77 -9.59 -3.67
N GLN A 108 17.70 -10.04 -4.33
CA GLN A 108 17.63 -11.39 -4.92
C GLN A 108 18.80 -11.63 -5.90
N GLN A 109 19.08 -10.66 -6.77
CA GLN A 109 20.18 -10.73 -7.74
C GLN A 109 21.57 -10.79 -7.07
N ARG A 110 21.70 -10.25 -5.87
CA ARG A 110 22.92 -10.32 -5.05
C ARG A 110 23.00 -11.55 -4.14
N GLY A 111 22.03 -12.46 -4.24
CA GLY A 111 21.98 -13.72 -3.48
C GLY A 111 21.10 -13.67 -2.23
N ASP A 112 20.55 -12.51 -1.88
CA ASP A 112 19.72 -12.28 -0.70
C ASP A 112 18.22 -12.46 -1.02
N ALA A 113 17.86 -13.61 -1.58
CA ALA A 113 16.44 -13.92 -1.84
C ALA A 113 15.71 -14.28 -0.54
N LEU A 114 14.48 -13.73 -0.38
CA LEU A 114 13.60 -13.94 0.76
C LEU A 114 13.04 -15.38 0.80
N ALA A 115 12.47 -15.77 1.93
CA ALA A 115 11.85 -17.09 2.09
C ALA A 115 10.50 -17.19 1.36
N GLY A 116 9.58 -16.26 1.63
CA GLY A 116 8.27 -16.16 0.97
C GLY A 116 8.26 -15.24 -0.24
N ASP A 117 7.22 -15.34 -1.05
CA ASP A 117 7.01 -14.44 -2.18
C ASP A 117 6.61 -13.05 -1.69
N VAL A 118 6.95 -12.03 -2.48
CA VAL A 118 6.46 -10.66 -2.26
C VAL A 118 5.78 -10.19 -3.54
N ILE A 119 4.51 -9.80 -3.41
CA ILE A 119 3.73 -9.24 -4.52
C ILE A 119 3.54 -7.75 -4.23
N LEU A 120 4.07 -6.92 -5.12
CA LEU A 120 3.98 -5.46 -5.01
C LEU A 120 3.06 -4.94 -6.12
N THR A 121 2.03 -4.20 -5.73
CA THR A 121 1.04 -3.63 -6.65
C THR A 121 0.85 -2.15 -6.41
N THR A 122 0.61 -1.40 -7.48
CA THR A 122 0.29 0.02 -7.48
C THR A 122 -0.25 0.39 -8.86
N HIS A 123 -0.64 1.64 -9.06
CA HIS A 123 -0.83 2.20 -10.39
C HIS A 123 0.01 3.46 -10.62
N VAL A 124 0.14 3.84 -11.89
CA VAL A 124 0.88 5.00 -12.37
C VAL A 124 -0.07 5.86 -13.21
N CYS A 125 -0.35 7.06 -12.71
CA CYS A 125 -1.12 8.10 -13.39
C CYS A 125 -0.40 9.45 -13.20
N PRO A 126 0.22 10.03 -14.23
CA PRO A 126 1.02 11.26 -14.10
C PRO A 126 0.18 12.55 -14.02
N ASP A 127 -1.11 12.49 -14.32
CA ASP A 127 -2.02 13.62 -14.54
C ASP A 127 -3.45 13.33 -14.02
N ALA A 128 -3.53 12.81 -12.80
CA ALA A 128 -4.78 12.46 -12.16
C ALA A 128 -5.63 13.69 -11.79
N PRO A 129 -6.98 13.54 -11.76
CA PRO A 129 -7.88 14.60 -11.34
C PRO A 129 -7.73 14.95 -9.84
N THR A 130 -8.32 16.07 -9.42
CA THR A 130 -8.45 16.45 -8.00
C THR A 130 -9.92 16.60 -7.60
N GLN A 131 -10.22 16.40 -6.32
CA GLN A 131 -11.56 16.55 -5.76
C GLN A 131 -11.58 17.48 -4.53
N PRO A 132 -12.65 18.29 -4.34
CA PRO A 132 -12.83 19.07 -3.12
C PRO A 132 -12.90 18.17 -1.87
N HIS A 133 -12.15 18.49 -0.82
CA HIS A 133 -12.13 17.77 0.46
C HIS A 133 -11.56 18.67 1.58
N ASP A 134 -11.90 18.39 2.86
CA ASP A 134 -11.43 19.10 4.06
C ASP A 134 -10.49 18.22 4.89
N PRO A 135 -9.33 18.71 5.40
CA PRO A 135 -8.91 20.11 5.47
C PRO A 135 -8.25 20.64 4.20
N VAL A 136 -8.00 19.77 3.21
CA VAL A 136 -7.30 20.06 1.96
C VAL A 136 -7.87 19.21 0.83
N PRO A 137 -7.84 19.69 -0.44
CA PRO A 137 -8.28 18.91 -1.59
C PRO A 137 -7.56 17.56 -1.66
N PHE A 138 -8.31 16.54 -2.09
CA PHE A 138 -7.79 15.21 -2.32
C PHE A 138 -7.41 15.02 -3.77
N MET A 139 -6.44 14.14 -4.01
CA MET A 139 -6.29 13.55 -5.33
C MET A 139 -7.48 12.63 -5.58
N ASP A 140 -7.93 12.63 -6.82
CA ASP A 140 -8.92 11.68 -7.32
C ASP A 140 -8.20 10.72 -8.28
N SER A 141 -8.83 9.59 -8.61
CA SER A 141 -8.25 8.57 -9.48
C SER A 141 -8.97 8.53 -10.82
N PRO A 142 -8.30 8.14 -11.92
CA PRO A 142 -8.97 7.89 -13.20
C PRO A 142 -10.03 6.78 -13.14
N VAL A 143 -9.92 5.87 -12.18
CA VAL A 143 -10.80 4.71 -12.00
C VAL A 143 -11.36 4.62 -10.58
N ASP A 144 -12.50 3.95 -10.42
CA ASP A 144 -13.13 3.78 -9.10
C ASP A 144 -12.35 2.82 -8.17
N ILE A 145 -12.69 2.85 -6.88
CA ILE A 145 -12.02 2.06 -5.84
C ILE A 145 -12.12 0.54 -6.05
N LEU A 146 -13.22 0.05 -6.63
CA LEU A 146 -13.46 -1.37 -6.82
C LEU A 146 -12.57 -1.87 -7.96
N THR A 147 -12.41 -1.04 -8.99
CA THR A 147 -11.46 -1.23 -10.07
C THR A 147 -10.03 -1.22 -9.53
N MET A 148 -9.64 -0.24 -8.70
CA MET A 148 -8.32 -0.25 -8.04
C MET A 148 -8.08 -1.53 -7.26
N ASN A 149 -9.01 -1.90 -6.38
CA ASN A 149 -8.92 -3.10 -5.56
C ASN A 149 -8.79 -4.38 -6.39
N LYS A 150 -9.51 -4.48 -7.52
CA LYS A 150 -9.43 -5.63 -8.43
C LYS A 150 -8.02 -5.84 -9.00
N TYR A 151 -7.29 -4.76 -9.27
CA TYR A 151 -5.96 -4.83 -9.87
C TYR A 151 -4.83 -4.81 -8.84
N GLU A 152 -5.08 -4.27 -7.65
CA GLU A 152 -4.08 -4.14 -6.58
C GLU A 152 -4.10 -5.31 -5.59
N VAL A 153 -5.27 -5.88 -5.32
CA VAL A 153 -5.45 -6.96 -4.34
C VAL A 153 -5.61 -8.28 -5.07
N VAL A 154 -4.63 -9.17 -4.91
CA VAL A 154 -4.64 -10.50 -5.54
C VAL A 154 -4.74 -11.59 -4.50
N THR A 155 -5.40 -12.69 -4.87
CA THR A 155 -5.75 -13.80 -3.97
C THR A 155 -4.55 -14.52 -3.36
N GLU A 156 -3.38 -14.39 -3.99
CA GLU A 156 -2.13 -14.99 -3.56
C GLU A 156 -1.54 -14.30 -2.33
N MET A 157 -2.02 -13.10 -1.96
CA MET A 157 -1.55 -12.35 -0.79
C MET A 157 -2.16 -12.91 0.51
N ASP A 158 -1.32 -13.46 1.38
CA ASP A 158 -1.74 -13.99 2.70
C ASP A 158 -1.86 -12.91 3.78
N ALA A 159 -1.23 -11.75 3.56
CA ALA A 159 -1.37 -10.53 4.34
C ALA A 159 -1.04 -9.32 3.44
N ILE A 160 -1.50 -8.13 3.81
CA ILE A 160 -1.28 -6.91 3.02
C ILE A 160 -0.78 -5.78 3.92
N LEU A 161 0.33 -5.17 3.50
CA LEU A 161 0.73 -3.82 3.92
C LEU A 161 0.28 -2.84 2.85
N SER A 162 -0.66 -1.96 3.20
CA SER A 162 -1.16 -0.93 2.29
C SER A 162 -0.51 0.41 2.62
N ILE A 163 0.37 0.87 1.75
CA ILE A 163 1.11 2.12 1.90
C ILE A 163 0.30 3.24 1.25
N ASP A 164 0.02 4.32 1.97
CA ASP A 164 -0.71 5.47 1.44
C ASP A 164 -0.14 6.77 2.02
N THR A 165 -0.21 7.85 1.23
CA THR A 165 0.08 9.20 1.69
C THR A 165 -1.02 9.71 2.58
N THR A 166 -0.86 9.56 3.89
CA THR A 166 -1.84 10.03 4.88
C THR A 166 -1.40 11.37 5.45
N LYS A 167 -1.09 12.35 4.60
CA LYS A 167 -0.65 13.69 5.07
C LYS A 167 -1.79 14.70 5.18
N GLY A 168 -2.90 14.50 4.49
CA GLY A 168 -4.03 15.42 4.46
C GLY A 168 -4.96 15.35 5.68
N ASN A 169 -4.47 14.90 6.84
CA ASN A 169 -5.31 14.54 7.99
C ASN A 169 -4.88 15.26 9.27
N GLN A 170 -5.73 15.20 10.31
CA GLN A 170 -5.43 15.71 11.66
C GLN A 170 -5.34 14.62 12.74
N VAL A 171 -5.60 13.36 12.38
CA VAL A 171 -5.63 12.19 13.25
C VAL A 171 -4.21 11.76 13.67
N VAL A 172 -3.24 11.83 12.74
CA VAL A 172 -1.84 11.49 12.96
C VAL A 172 -0.93 12.58 12.44
N ASN A 173 -0.19 13.21 13.36
CA ASN A 173 0.65 14.38 13.11
C ASN A 173 2.11 14.05 13.48
N HIS A 174 2.78 13.27 12.64
CA HIS A 174 4.16 12.82 12.83
C HIS A 174 4.91 12.84 11.49
N ASN A 175 6.20 13.17 11.47
CA ASN A 175 7.01 13.00 10.25
C ASN A 175 7.60 11.58 10.23
N GLY A 176 7.34 10.83 9.16
CA GLY A 176 7.76 9.44 9.01
C GLY A 176 6.59 8.59 8.52
N PHE A 177 6.39 7.43 9.16
CA PHE A 177 5.21 6.61 8.91
C PHE A 177 4.54 6.14 10.21
N ALA A 178 3.27 5.77 10.12
CA ALA A 178 2.47 5.24 11.20
C ALA A 178 1.71 3.98 10.76
N LEU A 179 1.38 3.11 11.71
CA LEU A 179 0.66 1.86 11.45
C LEU A 179 -0.80 1.94 11.93
N SER A 180 -1.72 1.42 11.11
CA SER A 180 -3.10 1.17 11.56
C SER A 180 -3.15 -0.08 12.45
N PRO A 181 -4.25 -0.30 13.17
CA PRO A 181 -4.63 -1.64 13.61
C PRO A 181 -4.86 -2.57 12.42
N THR A 182 -4.72 -3.87 12.65
CA THR A 182 -4.96 -4.88 11.62
C THR A 182 -6.44 -5.00 11.36
N VAL A 183 -6.84 -4.93 10.10
CA VAL A 183 -8.22 -5.13 9.67
C VAL A 183 -8.34 -6.48 9.00
N LYS A 184 -9.29 -7.30 9.45
CA LYS A 184 -9.56 -8.61 8.85
C LYS A 184 -11.05 -8.91 8.88
N GLU A 185 -11.64 -9.18 7.72
CA GLU A 185 -13.04 -9.64 7.58
C GLU A 185 -14.06 -8.76 8.31
N GLY A 186 -13.86 -7.43 8.24
CA GLY A 186 -14.72 -6.43 8.90
C GLY A 186 -14.42 -6.17 10.37
N TYR A 187 -13.44 -6.84 10.97
CA TYR A 187 -12.96 -6.55 12.32
C TYR A 187 -11.74 -5.63 12.33
N ILE A 188 -11.76 -4.65 13.25
CA ILE A 188 -10.58 -3.87 13.64
C ILE A 188 -9.94 -4.60 14.81
N LEU A 189 -8.82 -5.28 14.57
CA LEU A 189 -8.11 -6.09 15.54
C LEU A 189 -7.03 -5.30 16.25
N ARG A 190 -6.49 -5.88 17.34
CA ARG A 190 -5.33 -5.33 18.04
C ARG A 190 -4.14 -5.18 17.08
N ILE A 191 -3.40 -4.09 17.25
CA ILE A 191 -2.16 -3.82 16.50
C ILE A 191 -1.14 -4.94 16.77
N SER A 192 -0.56 -5.49 15.70
CA SER A 192 0.49 -6.52 15.80
C SER A 192 1.73 -6.00 16.52
N ASN A 193 2.13 -6.67 17.60
CA ASN A 193 3.37 -6.35 18.30
C ASN A 193 4.60 -6.62 17.41
N ASP A 194 4.56 -7.62 16.53
CA ASP A 194 5.67 -7.95 15.64
C ASP A 194 5.93 -6.81 14.64
N LEU A 195 4.87 -6.22 14.07
CA LEU A 195 4.99 -5.04 13.21
C LEU A 195 5.52 -3.83 13.98
N LEU A 196 5.09 -3.63 15.23
CA LEU A 196 5.62 -2.58 16.11
C LEU A 196 7.11 -2.79 16.44
N ASP A 197 7.55 -4.04 16.63
CA ASP A 197 8.95 -4.40 16.85
C ASP A 197 9.81 -4.12 15.62
N LEU A 198 9.31 -4.45 14.43
CA LEU A 198 9.98 -4.11 13.16
C LEU A 198 10.04 -2.61 12.90
N MET A 199 9.00 -1.86 13.28
CA MET A 199 9.05 -0.40 13.22
C MET A 199 10.13 0.16 14.14
N LYS A 200 10.25 -0.33 15.39
CA LYS A 200 11.35 0.05 16.29
C LYS A 200 12.71 -0.27 15.69
N GLN A 201 12.86 -1.46 15.12
CA GLN A 201 14.11 -1.91 14.51
C GLN A 201 14.54 -1.01 13.34
N THR A 202 13.61 -0.66 12.46
CA THR A 202 13.95 0.07 11.22
C THR A 202 14.09 1.57 11.42
N THR A 203 13.40 2.14 12.42
CA THR A 203 13.39 3.59 12.71
C THR A 203 14.29 4.00 13.88
N GLY A 204 14.59 3.08 14.81
CA GLY A 204 15.26 3.41 16.08
C GLY A 204 14.41 4.23 17.05
N LYS A 205 13.09 4.32 16.82
CA LYS A 205 12.14 5.13 17.62
C LYS A 205 11.00 4.25 18.15
N MET A 206 10.27 4.76 19.14
CA MET A 206 9.02 4.13 19.55
C MET A 206 8.01 4.14 18.40
N PRO A 207 7.16 3.10 18.27
CA PRO A 207 6.20 3.03 17.18
C PRO A 207 5.19 4.18 17.21
N VAL A 208 4.75 4.58 16.03
CA VAL A 208 3.64 5.51 15.83
C VAL A 208 2.51 4.76 15.19
N THR A 209 1.31 4.92 15.74
CA THR A 209 0.09 4.29 15.26
C THR A 209 -1.00 5.34 15.13
N PHE A 210 -2.07 5.01 14.41
CA PHE A 210 -3.22 5.89 14.28
C PHE A 210 -4.52 5.11 14.52
N PRO A 211 -5.54 5.74 15.15
CA PRO A 211 -6.84 5.12 15.30
C PRO A 211 -7.52 4.99 13.93
N VAL A 212 -8.34 3.95 13.79
CA VAL A 212 -9.22 3.76 12.64
C VAL A 212 -10.63 3.55 13.15
N THR A 213 -11.58 3.99 12.36
CA THR A 213 -13.01 3.93 12.64
C THR A 213 -13.66 2.81 11.84
N THR A 214 -14.89 2.43 12.20
CA THR A 214 -15.65 1.45 11.40
C THR A 214 -15.87 1.95 9.98
N GLN A 215 -16.03 3.26 9.79
CA GLN A 215 -16.20 3.85 8.46
C GLN A 215 -14.99 3.55 7.57
N ASP A 216 -13.77 3.70 8.09
CA ASP A 216 -12.51 3.52 7.35
C ASP A 216 -12.34 2.12 6.72
N ILE A 217 -13.03 1.12 7.26
CA ILE A 217 -12.98 -0.28 6.78
C ILE A 217 -14.17 -0.69 5.92
N THR A 218 -15.03 0.27 5.54
CA THR A 218 -16.15 0.07 4.61
C THR A 218 -15.78 0.54 3.19
N PRO A 219 -16.42 0.03 2.13
CA PRO A 219 -16.08 0.42 0.76
C PRO A 219 -16.32 1.90 0.50
N TYR A 220 -15.41 2.55 -0.22
CA TYR A 220 -15.67 3.86 -0.81
C TYR A 220 -16.86 3.81 -1.76
N GLY A 221 -17.56 4.94 -1.88
CA GLY A 221 -18.80 5.06 -2.66
C GLY A 221 -20.07 4.75 -1.87
N ASN A 222 -19.96 4.63 -0.54
CA ASN A 222 -21.09 4.50 0.39
C ASN A 222 -21.49 5.82 1.08
N ASP A 223 -20.97 6.95 0.61
CA ASP A 223 -21.21 8.31 1.12
C ASP A 223 -20.84 8.51 2.61
N LEU A 224 -19.98 7.66 3.17
CA LEU A 224 -19.38 7.87 4.49
C LEU A 224 -18.05 8.61 4.38
N TYR A 225 -17.66 9.24 5.50
CA TYR A 225 -16.33 9.81 5.64
C TYR A 225 -15.31 8.71 5.94
N HIS A 226 -14.18 8.74 5.25
CA HIS A 226 -13.01 7.91 5.49
C HIS A 226 -11.79 8.79 5.63
N LEU A 227 -10.82 8.38 6.45
CA LEU A 227 -9.55 9.07 6.62
C LEU A 227 -8.83 9.26 5.27
N ASN A 228 -8.71 8.16 4.51
CA ASN A 228 -8.20 8.07 3.15
C ASN A 228 -8.33 6.61 2.65
N SER A 229 -7.71 6.31 1.51
CA SER A 229 -7.88 5.04 0.81
C SER A 229 -7.06 3.88 1.39
N ILE A 230 -6.27 4.13 2.46
CA ILE A 230 -5.25 3.22 2.98
C ILE A 230 -5.78 1.85 3.42
N LEU A 231 -7.03 1.78 3.86
CA LEU A 231 -7.65 0.52 4.29
C LEU A 231 -8.62 -0.07 3.26
N GLN A 232 -8.80 0.56 2.09
CA GLN A 232 -9.68 0.03 1.05
C GLN A 232 -9.29 -1.36 0.52
N PRO A 233 -8.01 -1.81 0.55
CA PRO A 233 -7.71 -3.22 0.26
C PRO A 233 -8.46 -4.21 1.17
N CYS A 234 -8.83 -3.82 2.40
CA CYS A 234 -9.51 -4.71 3.35
C CYS A 234 -10.92 -5.11 2.91
N VAL A 235 -11.56 -4.38 1.99
CA VAL A 235 -12.89 -4.74 1.48
C VAL A 235 -12.83 -5.71 0.29
N ALA A 236 -11.62 -5.99 -0.22
CA ALA A 236 -11.39 -6.86 -1.37
C ALA A 236 -10.71 -8.18 -1.02
N THR A 237 -10.43 -8.42 0.26
CA THR A 237 -9.77 -9.65 0.72
C THR A 237 -10.29 -10.11 2.09
N ASN A 238 -10.06 -11.39 2.37
CA ASN A 238 -10.20 -11.98 3.69
C ASN A 238 -8.87 -12.00 4.46
N SER A 239 -7.75 -11.74 3.79
CA SER A 239 -6.43 -11.64 4.41
C SER A 239 -6.34 -10.41 5.33
N PRO A 240 -5.52 -10.44 6.40
CA PRO A 240 -5.29 -9.27 7.24
C PRO A 240 -4.64 -8.13 6.45
N VAL A 241 -5.14 -6.91 6.65
CA VAL A 241 -4.64 -5.67 6.03
C VAL A 241 -4.19 -4.71 7.13
N VAL A 242 -2.99 -4.14 6.96
CA VAL A 242 -2.48 -3.07 7.82
C VAL A 242 -2.09 -1.88 6.95
N GLY A 243 -2.60 -0.70 7.30
CA GLY A 243 -2.21 0.56 6.70
C GLY A 243 -0.85 1.01 7.20
N VAL A 244 0.01 1.42 6.27
CA VAL A 244 1.34 2.02 6.49
C VAL A 244 1.29 3.46 5.98
N ALA A 245 0.87 4.36 6.86
CA ALA A 245 0.58 5.74 6.54
C ALA A 245 1.88 6.56 6.50
N ILE A 246 2.26 7.10 5.34
CA ILE A 246 3.33 8.11 5.26
C ILE A 246 2.74 9.46 5.71
N THR A 247 3.34 10.07 6.72
CA THR A 247 2.71 11.16 7.49
C THR A 247 3.61 12.38 7.61
N THR A 248 2.99 13.53 7.90
CA THR A 248 3.65 14.78 8.27
C THR A 248 3.07 15.35 9.56
N SER A 249 3.79 16.29 10.17
CA SER A 249 3.37 16.95 11.42
C SER A 249 2.26 17.99 11.22
N VAL A 250 1.95 18.32 9.96
CA VAL A 250 0.88 19.24 9.57
C VAL A 250 0.10 18.66 8.39
N PRO A 251 -1.18 19.02 8.22
CA PRO A 251 -1.94 18.65 7.04
C PRO A 251 -1.30 19.16 5.76
N VAL A 252 -1.08 18.28 4.79
CA VAL A 252 -0.58 18.60 3.45
C VAL A 252 -1.51 18.00 2.40
N ALA A 253 -1.90 18.80 1.40
CA ALA A 253 -2.79 18.36 0.32
C ALA A 253 -2.17 17.23 -0.50
N GLY A 254 -3.00 16.28 -0.95
CA GLY A 254 -2.55 15.20 -1.83
C GLY A 254 -1.93 15.75 -3.12
N CYS A 255 -2.52 16.83 -3.66
CA CYS A 255 -2.04 17.52 -4.86
C CYS A 255 -0.84 18.46 -4.64
N ALA A 256 -0.34 18.60 -3.40
CA ALA A 256 0.78 19.50 -3.13
C ALA A 256 2.08 18.98 -3.75
N THR A 257 2.76 19.81 -4.53
CA THR A 257 4.08 19.51 -5.09
C THR A 257 5.19 19.90 -4.11
N GLY A 258 6.36 19.24 -4.21
CA GLY A 258 7.48 19.46 -3.27
C GLY A 258 7.22 18.94 -1.84
N ALA A 259 6.14 18.17 -1.66
CA ALA A 259 5.69 17.65 -0.37
C ALA A 259 6.23 16.24 -0.04
N THR A 260 6.93 15.59 -0.97
CA THR A 260 7.52 14.27 -0.76
C THR A 260 8.79 14.37 0.08
N HIS A 261 8.75 13.78 1.27
CA HIS A 261 9.92 13.66 2.13
C HIS A 261 10.61 12.32 1.88
N LEU A 262 11.64 12.31 1.03
CA LEU A 262 12.30 11.05 0.60
C LEU A 262 12.82 10.18 1.75
N ILE A 263 13.19 10.78 2.88
CA ILE A 263 13.63 10.04 4.07
C ILE A 263 12.47 9.31 4.75
N ASP A 264 11.28 9.90 4.77
CA ASP A 264 10.08 9.28 5.34
C ASP A 264 9.62 8.11 4.45
N VAL A 265 9.66 8.31 3.12
CA VAL A 265 9.44 7.25 2.13
C VAL A 265 10.47 6.12 2.29
N GLU A 266 11.74 6.44 2.44
CA GLU A 266 12.80 5.43 2.60
C GLU A 266 12.65 4.61 3.88
N GLN A 267 12.24 5.23 4.99
CA GLN A 267 11.93 4.51 6.23
C GLN A 267 10.80 3.51 6.01
N THR A 268 9.75 3.90 5.29
CA THR A 268 8.65 3.01 4.89
C THR A 268 9.14 1.85 4.03
N VAL A 269 9.97 2.12 3.01
CA VAL A 269 10.57 1.08 2.16
C VAL A 269 11.36 0.07 2.99
N ARG A 270 12.17 0.55 3.95
CA ARG A 270 12.94 -0.31 4.84
C ARG A 270 12.02 -1.17 5.70
N PHE A 271 10.98 -0.58 6.29
CA PHE A 271 10.00 -1.28 7.11
C PHE A 271 9.30 -2.41 6.35
N VAL A 272 8.73 -2.14 5.17
CA VAL A 272 7.96 -3.16 4.43
C VAL A 272 8.84 -4.31 3.92
N ILE A 273 10.12 -4.04 3.62
CA ILE A 273 11.09 -5.08 3.26
C ILE A 273 11.43 -5.96 4.46
N GLU A 274 11.65 -5.38 5.65
CA GLU A 274 11.86 -6.18 6.86
C GLU A 274 10.61 -6.99 7.21
N ALA A 275 9.42 -6.40 7.12
CA ALA A 275 8.17 -7.14 7.30
C ALA A 275 8.05 -8.33 6.34
N ALA A 276 8.39 -8.16 5.06
CA ALA A 276 8.41 -9.24 4.09
C ALA A 276 9.37 -10.38 4.48
N LYS A 277 10.58 -10.04 4.96
CA LYS A 277 11.56 -11.03 5.41
C LYS A 277 11.03 -11.86 6.58
N TRP A 278 10.49 -11.20 7.60
CA TRP A 278 10.02 -11.86 8.82
C TRP A 278 8.70 -12.61 8.61
N TYR A 279 7.81 -12.07 7.78
CA TYR A 279 6.56 -12.73 7.41
C TYR A 279 6.82 -14.04 6.66
N GLY A 280 7.70 -14.02 5.64
CA GLY A 280 8.03 -15.21 4.86
C GLY A 280 8.70 -16.35 5.64
N VAL A 281 9.16 -16.11 6.87
CA VAL A 281 9.68 -17.14 7.78
C VAL A 281 8.76 -17.42 8.98
N ASN A 282 7.50 -16.96 8.92
CA ASN A 282 6.49 -17.11 9.98
C ASN A 282 6.93 -16.55 11.34
N LYS A 283 7.62 -15.40 11.34
CA LYS A 283 8.06 -14.69 12.55
C LYS A 283 7.50 -13.27 12.67
N CYS A 284 6.48 -12.95 11.88
CA CYS A 284 5.76 -11.69 11.99
C CYS A 284 4.27 -11.98 11.76
N SER A 285 3.51 -12.10 12.85
CA SER A 285 2.07 -12.31 12.78
C SER A 285 1.35 -10.97 12.63
N PHE A 286 0.43 -10.87 11.67
CA PHE A 286 -0.37 -9.65 11.48
C PHE A 286 -1.52 -9.56 12.48
N TYR A 287 -1.98 -10.69 13.01
CA TYR A 287 -3.02 -10.78 14.02
C TYR A 287 -2.85 -12.06 14.84
N ASP A 288 -3.57 -12.18 15.96
CA ASP A 288 -3.66 -13.42 16.74
C ASP A 288 -4.82 -14.28 16.19
N GLU A 289 -4.49 -15.44 15.63
CA GLU A 289 -5.47 -16.35 15.02
C GLU A 289 -6.49 -16.88 16.04
N GLN A 290 -6.05 -17.21 17.25
CA GLN A 290 -6.93 -17.76 18.30
C GLN A 290 -7.88 -16.69 18.84
N GLU A 291 -7.38 -15.46 19.01
CA GLU A 291 -8.21 -14.32 19.39
C GLU A 291 -9.24 -13.99 18.29
N PHE A 292 -8.84 -14.08 17.02
CA PHE A 292 -9.77 -13.88 15.90
C PHE A 292 -10.85 -14.97 15.82
N GLU A 293 -10.49 -16.24 15.95
CA GLU A 293 -11.47 -17.32 16.03
C GLU A 293 -12.44 -17.09 17.20
N ARG A 294 -11.91 -16.62 18.34
CA ARG A 294 -12.71 -16.32 19.52
C ARG A 294 -13.66 -15.16 19.27
N ILE A 295 -13.23 -14.04 18.68
CA ILE A 295 -14.10 -12.88 18.43
C ILE A 295 -15.21 -13.23 17.45
N VAL A 296 -14.90 -14.00 16.39
CA VAL A 296 -15.90 -14.49 15.44
C VAL A 296 -16.89 -15.44 16.12
N SER A 297 -16.43 -16.34 17.01
CA SER A 297 -17.34 -17.24 17.74
C SER A 297 -18.30 -16.50 18.69
N LEU A 298 -17.89 -15.34 19.20
CA LEU A 298 -18.68 -14.54 20.15
C LEU A 298 -19.65 -13.59 19.45
N TYR A 299 -19.23 -12.99 18.33
CA TYR A 299 -19.95 -11.86 17.72
C TYR A 299 -20.33 -12.09 16.25
N GLY A 300 -19.96 -13.22 15.65
CA GLY A 300 -20.28 -13.56 14.27
C GLY A 300 -19.29 -12.98 13.25
N THR A 301 -19.61 -13.10 11.96
CA THR A 301 -18.77 -12.52 10.89
C THR A 301 -19.16 -11.07 10.62
N MET A 302 -18.17 -10.23 10.31
CA MET A 302 -18.38 -8.81 10.00
C MET A 302 -18.20 -8.48 8.51
N ASN A 303 -18.17 -9.50 7.63
CA ASN A 303 -17.99 -9.32 6.19
C ASN A 303 -19.08 -8.44 5.52
N HIS A 304 -20.24 -8.26 6.16
CA HIS A 304 -21.26 -7.32 5.68
C HIS A 304 -20.77 -5.87 5.64
N LEU A 305 -19.77 -5.51 6.46
CA LEU A 305 -19.16 -4.18 6.42
C LEU A 305 -18.29 -3.97 5.18
N GLN A 306 -17.88 -5.05 4.50
CA GLN A 306 -17.06 -4.99 3.29
C GLN A 306 -17.91 -4.78 2.02
N THR A 307 -19.23 -4.57 2.14
CA THR A 307 -20.13 -4.38 0.99
C THR A 307 -20.76 -2.98 0.98
N LEU A 308 -21.01 -2.45 -0.22
CA LEU A 308 -21.57 -1.10 -0.40
C LEU A 308 -22.96 -0.93 0.21
N ASP A 309 -23.77 -1.99 0.19
CA ASP A 309 -25.15 -1.97 0.67
C ASP A 309 -25.30 -2.50 2.10
N GLY A 310 -24.19 -2.83 2.77
CA GLY A 310 -24.17 -3.43 4.10
C GLY A 310 -24.80 -4.82 4.16
N LYS A 311 -25.05 -5.47 3.02
CA LYS A 311 -25.63 -6.81 2.94
C LYS A 311 -24.53 -7.81 2.59
N VAL A 312 -24.51 -8.94 3.30
CA VAL A 312 -23.72 -10.10 2.86
C VAL A 312 -24.39 -10.64 1.60
N LYS A 313 -23.67 -10.69 0.46
CA LYS A 313 -24.09 -11.57 -0.63
C LYS A 313 -24.04 -12.99 -0.07
N VAL A 314 -25.20 -13.55 0.24
CA VAL A 314 -25.33 -14.98 0.52
C VAL A 314 -24.83 -15.68 -0.76
N GLN A 315 -23.63 -16.27 -0.69
CA GLN A 315 -23.20 -17.27 -1.67
C GLN A 315 -23.98 -18.56 -1.43
#